data_AF-A0A9X8GCQ5-F1
#
_entry.id   AF-A0A9X8GCQ5-F1
#
_cell.length_a   1.000
_cell.length_b   1.000
_cell.length_c   1.000
_cell.angle_alpha   90.00
_cell.angle_beta   90.00
_cell.angle_gamma   90.00
#
_symmetry.space_group_name_H-M   'P 1'
#
loop_
_entity.id
_entity.type
_entity.pdbx_description
1 polymer ?
#
loop_
_entity_poly.entity_id
_entity_poly.type
_entity_poly.pdbx_seq_one_letter_code
_entity_poly.pdbx_strand_id
1 'polypeptide(L)'
;MAKIGSEGVLALLSESTNAERPGFTPSERSVGERIEEIFMKANRKVIISTFASNVNRVQQIVEACIKTNRKLALLGRSMVNVVEVALEKGYLHIPDGMLIEANEVNRLDPKQVALLCTGSQGEPMAALARLASGNYRQVDILPEDTVIIAATPIPGNERNVSRIIDNLFALGAKVIYGSGSSTGVHVSGHAYQEELKLMLTLMKPKYFIPIHGEFRMLHHHSLLAESIGIEKENIFIVRNGDVVDISNEVAIQSRRIQAGNIYVDGLGIGDVGNALLRDRKQLSEDGMLVIVITFNKVDGEIISGPDIISRGFVYVRDSEEFLRELNKLAVITINNLKKENVNSWGILKREVREALGRYIYTNTKRKPMILPIIIEV
;
A
#
# COMPACT_ATOMS: atom_id res chain seq x y z
N MET A 1 -2.12 -34.49 1.69
CA MET A 1 -3.26 -33.91 2.44
C MET A 1 -4.21 -34.99 2.92
N ALA A 2 -4.91 -35.75 2.05
CA ALA A 2 -5.81 -36.83 2.49
C ALA A 2 -5.17 -37.81 3.49
N LYS A 3 -3.92 -38.25 3.23
CA LYS A 3 -3.15 -39.10 4.15
C LYS A 3 -2.94 -38.45 5.53
N ILE A 4 -2.63 -37.15 5.57
CA ILE A 4 -2.45 -36.40 6.82
C ILE A 4 -3.76 -36.35 7.58
N GLY A 5 -4.87 -36.06 6.90
CA GLY A 5 -6.20 -36.09 7.53
C GLY A 5 -6.58 -37.47 8.08
N SER A 6 -6.20 -38.56 7.40
CA SER A 6 -6.43 -39.92 7.91
C SER A 6 -5.55 -40.30 9.11
N GLU A 7 -4.38 -39.67 9.25
CA GLU A 7 -3.50 -39.83 10.42
C GLU A 7 -3.98 -39.01 11.62
N GLY A 8 -4.97 -38.14 11.43
CA GLY A 8 -5.56 -37.28 12.45
C GLY A 8 -4.90 -35.90 12.49
N VAL A 9 -5.72 -34.85 12.44
CA VAL A 9 -5.26 -33.46 12.51
C VAL A 9 -5.87 -32.80 13.74
N LEU A 10 -5.01 -32.45 14.71
CA LEU A 10 -5.46 -31.81 15.95
C LEU A 10 -6.02 -30.40 15.70
N ALA A 11 -5.29 -29.58 14.97
CA ALA A 11 -5.73 -28.23 14.61
C ALA A 11 -5.28 -27.89 13.19
N LEU A 12 -6.14 -27.21 12.42
CA LEU A 12 -5.79 -26.65 11.12
C LEU A 12 -5.81 -25.12 11.18
N LEU A 13 -4.69 -24.52 10.79
CA LEU A 13 -4.60 -23.10 10.49
C LEU A 13 -4.70 -22.94 8.98
N SER A 14 -5.73 -22.25 8.48
CA SER A 14 -5.98 -22.10 7.04
C SER A 14 -6.15 -20.64 6.63
N GLU A 15 -5.63 -20.30 5.45
CA GLU A 15 -5.72 -18.96 4.88
C GLU A 15 -7.16 -18.57 4.54
N SER A 16 -7.55 -17.31 4.75
CA SER A 16 -8.95 -16.88 4.65
C SER A 16 -9.17 -15.80 3.60
N THR A 17 -8.12 -15.42 2.86
CA THR A 17 -8.05 -14.20 2.04
C THR A 17 -9.23 -14.03 1.09
N ASN A 18 -9.70 -15.14 0.51
CA ASN A 18 -10.80 -15.20 -0.45
C ASN A 18 -12.00 -16.01 0.06
N ALA A 19 -12.19 -16.17 1.38
CA ALA A 19 -13.33 -16.89 1.95
C ALA A 19 -14.70 -16.29 1.57
N GLU A 20 -14.73 -15.02 1.16
CA GLU A 20 -15.92 -14.34 0.66
C GLU A 20 -16.24 -14.66 -0.81
N ARG A 21 -15.32 -15.31 -1.54
CA ARG A 21 -15.47 -15.57 -2.98
C ARG A 21 -16.01 -16.98 -3.24
N PRO A 22 -17.23 -17.10 -3.82
CA PRO A 22 -17.81 -18.40 -4.11
C PRO A 22 -17.09 -19.11 -5.27
N GLY A 23 -17.27 -20.42 -5.36
CA GLY A 23 -16.74 -21.23 -6.45
C GLY A 23 -15.27 -21.60 -6.28
N PHE A 24 -14.62 -21.84 -7.42
CA PHE A 24 -13.21 -22.23 -7.53
C PHE A 24 -12.37 -21.08 -8.09
N THR A 25 -11.13 -20.97 -7.61
CA THR A 25 -10.14 -20.10 -8.24
C THR A 25 -9.89 -20.61 -9.66
N PRO A 26 -9.94 -19.74 -10.69
CA PRO A 26 -9.62 -20.17 -12.04
C PRO A 26 -8.14 -20.57 -12.15
N SER A 27 -7.83 -21.51 -13.03
CA SER A 27 -6.47 -22.02 -13.20
C SER A 27 -5.53 -20.97 -13.79
N GLU A 28 -4.29 -20.91 -13.28
CA GLU A 28 -3.22 -20.09 -13.87
C GLU A 28 -2.96 -20.45 -15.36
N ARG A 29 -3.28 -21.69 -15.79
CA ARG A 29 -3.14 -22.11 -17.19
C ARG A 29 -3.98 -21.29 -18.15
N SER A 30 -5.22 -20.96 -17.79
CA SER A 30 -6.10 -20.19 -18.67
C SER A 30 -5.59 -18.75 -18.85
N VAL A 31 -4.86 -18.22 -17.86
CA VAL A 31 -4.19 -16.92 -17.98
C VAL A 31 -3.07 -16.97 -19.03
N GLY A 32 -2.28 -18.04 -19.04
CA GLY A 32 -1.24 -18.24 -20.06
C GLY A 32 -1.81 -18.28 -21.48
N GLU A 33 -2.88 -19.05 -21.68
CA GLU A 33 -3.60 -19.14 -22.96
C GLU A 33 -4.11 -17.76 -23.40
N ARG A 34 -4.69 -16.99 -22.47
CA ARG A 34 -5.17 -15.64 -22.74
C ARG A 34 -4.05 -14.65 -23.08
N ILE A 35 -2.93 -14.69 -22.35
CA ILE A 35 -1.76 -13.85 -22.63
C ILE A 35 -1.23 -14.15 -24.04
N GLU A 36 -1.12 -15.42 -24.39
CA GLU A 36 -0.67 -15.85 -25.72
C GLU A 36 -1.57 -15.31 -26.85
N GLU A 37 -2.90 -15.41 -26.70
CA GLU A 37 -3.85 -14.82 -27.65
C GLU A 37 -3.65 -13.32 -27.85
N ILE A 38 -3.40 -12.59 -26.77
CA ILE A 38 -3.17 -11.14 -26.81
C ILE A 38 -1.87 -10.85 -27.57
N PHE A 39 -0.80 -11.61 -27.29
CA PHE A 39 0.48 -11.49 -27.96
C PHE A 39 0.37 -11.75 -29.47
N MET A 40 -0.40 -12.76 -29.89
CA MET A 40 -0.64 -13.07 -31.30
C MET A 40 -1.39 -11.95 -32.04
N LYS A 41 -2.34 -11.28 -31.37
CA LYS A 41 -3.15 -10.20 -31.96
C LYS A 41 -2.45 -8.83 -31.95
N ALA A 42 -1.41 -8.66 -31.14
CA ALA A 42 -0.70 -7.40 -31.01
C ALA A 42 0.17 -7.10 -32.25
N ASN A 43 -0.06 -5.94 -32.87
CA ASN A 43 0.68 -5.50 -34.07
C ASN A 43 1.90 -4.61 -33.76
N ARG A 44 2.08 -4.21 -32.49
CA ARG A 44 3.21 -3.39 -32.01
C ARG A 44 3.78 -3.99 -30.72
N LYS A 45 4.40 -3.16 -29.86
CA LYS A 45 4.99 -3.62 -28.59
C LYS A 45 3.90 -4.18 -27.68
N VAL A 46 4.24 -5.22 -26.93
CA VAL A 46 3.41 -5.70 -25.82
C VAL A 46 4.10 -5.36 -24.52
N ILE A 47 3.43 -4.60 -23.67
CA ILE A 47 3.90 -4.22 -22.34
C ILE A 47 3.04 -4.97 -21.34
N ILE A 48 3.64 -5.75 -20.45
CA ILE A 48 2.93 -6.50 -19.43
C ILE A 48 3.49 -6.17 -18.05
N SER A 49 2.58 -5.79 -17.15
CA SER A 49 2.88 -5.53 -15.76
C SER A 49 2.25 -6.59 -14.87
N THR A 50 3.05 -7.23 -14.03
CA THR A 50 2.61 -8.26 -13.09
C THR A 50 3.51 -8.27 -11.85
N PHE A 51 3.14 -9.08 -10.85
CA PHE A 51 3.98 -9.28 -9.67
C PHE A 51 5.24 -10.05 -10.06
N ALA A 52 6.41 -9.47 -9.79
CA ALA A 52 7.70 -10.11 -10.08
C ALA A 52 7.83 -11.50 -9.45
N SER A 53 7.24 -11.71 -8.28
CA SER A 53 7.26 -12.99 -7.55
C SER A 53 6.42 -14.10 -8.18
N ASN A 54 5.56 -13.81 -9.17
CA ASN A 54 4.80 -14.85 -9.87
C ASN A 54 5.63 -15.45 -11.02
N VAL A 55 6.60 -16.31 -10.68
CA VAL A 55 7.54 -16.92 -11.64
C VAL A 55 6.80 -17.74 -12.72
N ASN A 56 5.70 -18.42 -12.37
CA ASN A 56 4.89 -19.16 -13.33
C ASN A 56 4.28 -18.23 -14.39
N ARG A 57 3.77 -17.06 -13.98
CA ARG A 57 3.28 -16.04 -14.92
C ARG A 57 4.40 -15.52 -15.81
N VAL A 58 5.59 -15.31 -15.26
CA VAL A 58 6.75 -14.89 -16.04
C VAL A 58 7.11 -15.95 -17.09
N GLN A 59 7.09 -17.24 -16.74
CA GLN A 59 7.32 -18.34 -17.68
C GLN A 59 6.29 -18.33 -18.82
N GLN A 60 5.00 -18.14 -18.52
CA GLN A 60 3.95 -18.03 -19.55
C GLN A 60 4.17 -16.84 -20.50
N ILE A 61 4.67 -15.72 -19.97
CA ILE A 61 5.01 -14.54 -20.78
C ILE A 61 6.20 -14.85 -21.70
N VAL A 62 7.22 -15.54 -21.18
CA VAL A 62 8.36 -16.00 -21.98
C VAL A 62 7.88 -16.92 -23.11
N GLU A 63 7.03 -17.90 -22.81
CA GLU A 63 6.45 -18.80 -23.81
C GLU A 63 5.65 -18.05 -24.89
N ALA A 64 4.84 -17.06 -24.49
CA ALA A 64 4.12 -16.20 -25.43
C ALA A 64 5.08 -15.39 -26.32
N CYS A 65 6.20 -14.92 -25.77
CA CYS A 65 7.25 -14.25 -26.53
C CYS A 65 7.91 -15.22 -27.55
N ILE A 66 8.17 -16.48 -27.17
CA ILE A 66 8.75 -17.49 -28.06
C ILE A 66 7.83 -17.72 -29.25
N LYS A 67 6.54 -17.97 -28.99
CA LYS A 67 5.55 -18.25 -30.04
C LYS A 67 5.29 -17.09 -30.98
N THR A 68 5.51 -15.86 -30.52
CA THR A 68 5.31 -14.64 -31.33
C THR A 68 6.60 -14.01 -31.83
N ASN A 69 7.73 -14.70 -31.65
CA ASN A 69 9.07 -14.25 -32.05
C ASN A 69 9.42 -12.84 -31.53
N ARG A 70 9.13 -12.61 -30.24
CA ARG A 70 9.44 -11.36 -29.54
C ARG A 70 10.66 -11.53 -28.65
N LYS A 71 11.52 -10.51 -28.64
CA LYS A 71 12.54 -10.30 -27.60
C LYS A 71 11.90 -9.69 -26.36
N LEU A 72 12.44 -10.00 -25.19
CA LEU A 72 11.89 -9.59 -23.90
C LEU A 72 12.84 -8.66 -23.17
N ALA A 73 12.37 -7.47 -22.80
CA ALA A 73 13.10 -6.55 -21.93
C ALA A 73 12.46 -6.51 -20.53
N LEU A 74 13.29 -6.62 -19.48
CA LEU A 74 12.85 -6.57 -18.09
C LEU A 74 12.98 -5.14 -17.55
N LEU A 75 11.90 -4.57 -17.06
CA LEU A 75 11.87 -3.20 -16.55
C LEU A 75 11.54 -3.17 -15.05
N GLY A 76 12.56 -2.88 -14.24
CA GLY A 76 12.45 -2.70 -12.79
C GLY A 76 13.32 -3.67 -12.02
N ARG A 77 14.00 -3.15 -10.98
CA ARG A 77 15.00 -3.90 -10.19
C ARG A 77 14.44 -5.21 -9.62
N SER A 78 13.25 -5.19 -9.03
CA SER A 78 12.64 -6.39 -8.47
C SER A 78 12.35 -7.46 -9.53
N MET A 79 11.97 -7.06 -10.75
CA MET A 79 11.73 -8.01 -11.84
C MET A 79 13.04 -8.66 -12.29
N VAL A 80 14.08 -7.86 -12.50
CA VAL A 80 15.42 -8.36 -12.88
C VAL A 80 15.94 -9.34 -11.82
N ASN A 81 15.92 -8.96 -10.55
CA ASN A 81 16.43 -9.79 -9.46
C ASN A 81 15.67 -11.14 -9.34
N VAL A 82 14.33 -11.12 -9.42
CA VAL A 82 13.56 -12.37 -9.30
C VAL A 82 13.77 -13.28 -10.50
N VAL A 83 13.84 -12.72 -11.72
CA VAL A 83 14.13 -13.50 -12.93
C VAL A 83 15.52 -14.14 -12.85
N GLU A 84 16.54 -13.39 -12.43
CA GLU A 84 17.91 -13.91 -12.26
C GLU A 84 17.95 -15.09 -11.28
N VAL A 85 17.35 -14.93 -10.10
CA VAL A 85 17.28 -16.02 -9.10
C VAL A 85 16.48 -17.21 -9.62
N ALA A 86 15.37 -16.97 -10.32
CA ALA A 86 14.54 -18.05 -10.85
C ALA A 86 15.24 -18.85 -11.96
N LEU A 87 16.03 -18.19 -12.80
CA LEU A 87 16.91 -18.84 -13.79
C LEU A 87 17.98 -19.70 -13.09
N GLU A 88 18.67 -19.14 -12.09
CA GLU A 88 19.72 -19.85 -11.33
C GLU A 88 19.17 -21.12 -10.65
N LYS A 89 17.94 -21.05 -10.13
CA LYS A 89 17.28 -22.18 -9.46
C LYS A 89 16.54 -23.13 -10.40
N GLY A 90 16.48 -22.84 -11.70
CA GLY A 90 15.79 -23.66 -12.69
C GLY A 90 14.26 -23.61 -12.63
N TYR A 91 13.69 -22.59 -11.96
CA TYR A 91 12.24 -22.36 -11.96
C TYR A 91 11.75 -21.62 -13.20
N LEU A 92 12.67 -20.97 -13.92
CA LEU A 92 12.40 -20.22 -15.14
C LEU A 92 13.37 -20.66 -16.23
N HIS A 93 12.87 -20.82 -17.44
CA HIS A 93 13.66 -21.17 -18.62
C HIS A 93 13.43 -20.12 -19.70
N ILE A 94 14.48 -19.39 -20.05
CA ILE A 94 14.47 -18.38 -21.11
C ILE A 94 15.53 -18.77 -22.15
N PRO A 95 15.18 -18.87 -23.45
CA PRO A 95 16.14 -19.14 -24.50
C PRO A 95 17.24 -18.08 -24.60
N ASP A 96 18.44 -18.52 -24.94
CA ASP A 96 19.59 -17.63 -25.13
C ASP A 96 19.31 -16.55 -26.18
N GLY A 97 19.76 -15.32 -25.86
CA GLY A 97 19.58 -14.16 -26.72
C GLY A 97 18.13 -13.66 -26.83
N MET A 98 17.18 -14.20 -26.06
CA MET A 98 15.81 -13.68 -26.00
C MET A 98 15.71 -12.41 -25.17
N LEU A 99 16.44 -12.35 -24.05
CA LEU A 99 16.51 -11.17 -23.20
C LEU A 99 17.33 -10.09 -23.91
N ILE A 100 16.84 -8.86 -23.85
CA ILE A 100 17.50 -7.67 -24.38
C ILE A 100 17.51 -6.57 -23.33
N GLU A 101 18.48 -5.66 -23.45
CA GLU A 101 18.56 -4.49 -22.59
C GLU A 101 17.53 -3.43 -22.98
N ALA A 102 17.11 -2.61 -22.02
CA ALA A 102 16.09 -1.59 -22.24
C ALA A 102 16.47 -0.56 -23.32
N ASN A 103 17.77 -0.30 -23.52
CA ASN A 103 18.28 0.62 -24.55
C ASN A 103 18.28 0.02 -25.96
N GLU A 104 18.09 -1.30 -26.11
CA GLU A 104 17.99 -1.98 -27.40
C GLU A 104 16.56 -1.97 -27.97
N VAL A 105 15.56 -1.72 -27.11
CA VAL A 105 14.13 -1.73 -27.46
C VAL A 105 13.83 -0.88 -28.69
N ASN A 106 14.38 0.32 -28.78
CA ASN A 106 14.10 1.26 -29.89
C ASN A 106 14.83 0.91 -31.20
N ARG A 107 15.72 -0.10 -31.19
CA ARG A 107 16.45 -0.56 -32.38
C ARG A 107 15.74 -1.70 -33.11
N LEU A 108 14.76 -2.33 -32.46
CA LEU A 108 14.00 -3.45 -33.00
C LEU A 108 12.65 -2.98 -33.54
N ASP A 109 12.06 -3.78 -34.43
CA ASP A 109 10.68 -3.55 -34.85
C ASP A 109 9.75 -3.68 -33.62
N PRO A 110 8.80 -2.73 -33.40
CA PRO A 110 7.85 -2.78 -32.29
C PRO A 110 7.13 -4.13 -32.13
N LYS A 111 6.82 -4.81 -33.24
CA LYS A 111 6.12 -6.11 -33.24
C LYS A 111 7.01 -7.24 -32.72
N GLN A 112 8.33 -7.04 -32.65
CA GLN A 112 9.29 -8.01 -32.12
C GLN A 112 9.67 -7.74 -30.67
N VAL A 113 9.01 -6.80 -29.98
CA VAL A 113 9.37 -6.43 -28.60
C VAL A 113 8.23 -6.72 -27.64
N ALA A 114 8.59 -7.33 -26.51
CA ALA A 114 7.79 -7.41 -25.30
C ALA A 114 8.54 -6.77 -24.13
N LEU A 115 7.82 -6.05 -23.27
CA LEU A 115 8.35 -5.45 -22.05
C LEU A 115 7.65 -6.07 -20.85
N LEU A 116 8.41 -6.66 -19.93
CA LEU A 116 7.90 -7.16 -18.66
C LEU A 116 8.31 -6.22 -17.54
N CYS A 117 7.35 -5.54 -16.94
CA CYS A 117 7.61 -4.42 -16.04
C CYS A 117 6.97 -4.59 -14.65
N THR A 118 7.56 -3.93 -13.65
CA THR A 118 6.93 -3.76 -12.33
C THR A 118 5.89 -2.63 -12.35
N GLY A 119 5.10 -2.51 -11.27
CA GLY A 119 4.19 -1.38 -11.07
C GLY A 119 2.72 -1.70 -11.28
N SER A 120 2.34 -2.98 -11.16
CA SER A 120 0.97 -3.44 -11.37
C SER A 120 0.00 -2.95 -10.31
N GLN A 121 0.49 -2.35 -9.22
CA GLN A 121 -0.29 -1.81 -8.10
C GLN A 121 -0.28 -0.27 -8.05
N GLY A 122 0.18 0.40 -9.12
CA GLY A 122 0.14 1.86 -9.17
C GLY A 122 1.31 2.54 -8.46
N GLU A 123 2.37 1.83 -8.12
CA GLU A 123 3.51 2.39 -7.40
C GLU A 123 4.18 3.50 -8.25
N PRO A 124 4.20 4.77 -7.78
CA PRO A 124 4.56 5.91 -8.64
C PRO A 124 5.96 5.83 -9.28
N MET A 125 6.91 5.20 -8.58
CA MET A 125 8.30 5.06 -9.03
C MET A 125 8.57 3.76 -9.79
N ALA A 126 7.59 2.87 -9.91
CA ALA A 126 7.74 1.61 -10.64
C ALA A 126 7.73 1.84 -12.16
N ALA A 127 8.16 0.81 -12.89
CA ALA A 127 8.39 0.92 -14.33
C ALA A 127 7.12 1.31 -15.10
N LEU A 128 5.98 0.65 -14.83
CA LEU A 128 4.73 0.96 -15.52
C LEU A 128 4.26 2.40 -15.31
N ALA A 129 4.33 2.92 -14.07
CA ALA A 129 3.92 4.28 -13.75
C ALA A 129 4.77 5.32 -14.51
N ARG A 130 6.09 5.09 -14.57
CA ARG A 130 7.02 5.96 -15.30
C ARG A 130 6.83 5.88 -16.81
N LEU A 131 6.53 4.70 -17.36
CA LEU A 131 6.19 4.54 -18.77
C LEU A 131 4.90 5.29 -19.11
N ALA A 132 3.85 5.12 -18.30
CA ALA A 132 2.57 5.78 -18.49
C ALA A 132 2.67 7.32 -18.40
N SER A 133 3.58 7.84 -17.58
CA SER A 133 3.81 9.29 -17.47
C SER A 133 4.87 9.84 -18.44
N GLY A 134 5.42 9.03 -19.36
CA GLY A 134 6.49 9.45 -20.28
C GLY A 134 7.84 9.76 -19.61
N ASN A 135 8.07 9.29 -18.36
CA ASN A 135 9.27 9.55 -17.56
C ASN A 135 10.22 8.34 -17.48
N TYR A 136 10.21 7.47 -18.49
CA TYR A 136 11.10 6.32 -18.59
C TYR A 136 12.13 6.54 -19.70
N ARG A 137 13.35 6.95 -19.33
CA ARG A 137 14.37 7.49 -20.24
C ARG A 137 14.68 6.63 -21.47
N GLN A 138 14.59 5.30 -21.36
CA GLN A 138 15.01 4.38 -22.40
C GLN A 138 13.88 3.94 -23.34
N VAL A 139 12.61 4.03 -22.92
CA VAL A 139 11.49 3.39 -23.61
C VAL A 139 10.23 4.22 -23.48
N ASP A 140 9.55 4.44 -24.60
CA ASP A 140 8.26 5.13 -24.65
C ASP A 140 7.12 4.18 -25.04
N ILE A 141 5.94 4.46 -24.48
CA ILE A 141 4.67 3.89 -24.95
C ILE A 141 4.16 4.78 -26.07
N LEU A 142 3.90 4.17 -27.22
CA LEU A 142 3.40 4.85 -28.40
C LEU A 142 1.96 4.41 -28.70
N PRO A 143 1.21 5.19 -29.51
CA PRO A 143 -0.12 4.78 -29.94
C PRO A 143 -0.13 3.37 -30.52
N GLU A 144 -1.22 2.63 -30.27
CA GLU A 144 -1.45 1.25 -30.69
C GLU A 144 -0.56 0.18 -30.03
N ASP A 145 0.36 0.55 -29.12
CA ASP A 145 1.03 -0.43 -28.25
C ASP A 145 0.00 -1.10 -27.31
N THR A 146 0.16 -2.39 -27.04
CA THR A 146 -0.74 -3.15 -26.16
C THR A 146 -0.16 -3.21 -24.75
N VAL A 147 -0.94 -2.80 -23.74
CA VAL A 147 -0.53 -2.81 -22.34
C VAL A 147 -1.45 -3.73 -21.53
N ILE A 148 -0.87 -4.72 -20.85
CA ILE A 148 -1.57 -5.71 -20.04
C ILE A 148 -1.24 -5.44 -18.57
N ILE A 149 -2.25 -5.16 -17.76
CA ILE A 149 -2.12 -5.11 -16.31
C ILE A 149 -2.60 -6.46 -15.76
N ALA A 150 -1.67 -7.40 -15.62
CA ALA A 150 -1.93 -8.78 -15.22
C ALA A 150 -2.02 -8.94 -13.69
N ALA A 151 -2.69 -8.00 -13.04
CA ALA A 151 -2.95 -7.99 -11.60
C ALA A 151 -4.29 -7.30 -11.30
N THR A 152 -4.95 -7.72 -10.23
CA THR A 152 -6.05 -6.97 -9.63
C THR A 152 -5.49 -5.98 -8.60
N PRO A 153 -5.99 -4.72 -8.55
CA PRO A 153 -5.61 -3.79 -7.51
C PRO A 153 -5.89 -4.36 -6.12
N ILE A 154 -4.88 -4.30 -5.25
CA ILE A 154 -5.02 -4.59 -3.82
C ILE A 154 -5.82 -3.44 -3.20
N PRO A 155 -6.73 -3.71 -2.23
CA PRO A 155 -7.49 -2.67 -1.56
C PRO A 155 -6.62 -1.49 -1.08
N GLY A 156 -6.99 -0.28 -1.51
CA GLY A 156 -6.26 0.96 -1.23
C GLY A 156 -5.41 1.48 -2.41
N ASN A 157 -5.10 0.63 -3.40
CA ASN A 157 -4.29 1.00 -4.56
C ASN A 157 -5.10 1.40 -5.79
N GLU A 158 -6.43 1.31 -5.75
CA GLU A 158 -7.31 1.50 -6.90
C GLU A 158 -7.07 2.85 -7.58
N ARG A 159 -6.99 3.93 -6.78
CA ARG A 159 -6.77 5.30 -7.30
C ARG A 159 -5.47 5.42 -8.09
N ASN A 160 -4.40 4.78 -7.62
CA ASN A 160 -3.10 4.85 -8.27
C ASN A 160 -3.10 4.06 -9.59
N VAL A 161 -3.71 2.86 -9.58
CA VAL A 161 -3.86 2.04 -10.78
C VAL A 161 -4.73 2.74 -11.83
N SER A 162 -5.87 3.32 -11.44
CA SER A 162 -6.74 4.10 -12.35
C SER A 162 -5.98 5.24 -13.01
N ARG A 163 -5.17 5.99 -12.26
CA ARG A 163 -4.36 7.08 -12.84
C ARG A 163 -3.37 6.58 -13.90
N ILE A 164 -2.75 5.42 -13.68
CA ILE A 164 -1.88 4.81 -14.70
C ILE A 164 -2.69 4.45 -15.94
N ILE A 165 -3.84 3.81 -15.77
CA ILE A 165 -4.72 3.42 -16.87
C ILE A 165 -5.15 4.64 -17.70
N ASP A 166 -5.57 5.72 -17.05
CA ASP A 166 -5.96 6.97 -17.72
C ASP A 166 -4.82 7.54 -18.55
N ASN A 167 -3.60 7.58 -17.99
CA ASN A 167 -2.41 8.05 -18.70
C ASN A 167 -2.08 7.17 -19.91
N LEU A 168 -2.20 5.83 -19.78
CA LEU A 168 -1.98 4.90 -20.88
C LEU A 168 -2.99 5.11 -22.01
N PHE A 169 -4.27 5.34 -21.68
CA PHE A 169 -5.28 5.71 -22.68
C PHE A 169 -4.99 7.06 -23.32
N ALA A 170 -4.52 8.05 -22.57
CA ALA A 170 -4.13 9.35 -23.10
C ALA A 170 -2.96 9.26 -24.10
N LEU A 171 -2.07 8.26 -23.94
CA LEU A 171 -0.99 7.95 -24.88
C LEU A 171 -1.47 7.18 -26.14
N GLY A 172 -2.75 6.80 -26.21
CA GLY A 172 -3.31 6.03 -27.32
C GLY A 172 -2.97 4.53 -27.27
N ALA A 173 -2.59 4.00 -26.10
CA ALA A 173 -2.32 2.57 -25.93
C ALA A 173 -3.61 1.74 -25.85
N LYS A 174 -3.52 0.46 -26.23
CA LYS A 174 -4.57 -0.54 -26.02
C LYS A 174 -4.40 -1.18 -24.66
N VAL A 175 -5.20 -0.76 -23.68
CA VAL A 175 -5.05 -1.22 -22.29
C VAL A 175 -6.00 -2.36 -21.97
N ILE A 176 -5.44 -3.48 -21.47
CA ILE A 176 -6.17 -4.65 -20.98
C ILE A 176 -6.00 -4.68 -19.46
N TYR A 177 -7.09 -4.37 -18.75
CA TYR A 177 -7.12 -4.24 -17.29
C TYR A 177 -8.51 -4.62 -16.75
N GLY A 178 -8.59 -4.92 -15.45
CA GLY A 178 -9.84 -5.27 -14.79
C GLY A 178 -9.72 -6.54 -13.95
N SER A 179 -10.85 -7.06 -13.49
CA SER A 179 -10.86 -8.32 -12.76
C SER A 179 -10.39 -9.47 -13.65
N GLY A 180 -9.86 -10.51 -13.01
CA GLY A 180 -9.54 -11.76 -13.70
C GLY A 180 -10.73 -12.34 -14.47
N SER A 181 -11.93 -12.23 -13.89
CA SER A 181 -13.17 -12.71 -14.50
C SER A 181 -13.59 -11.96 -15.77
N SER A 182 -13.20 -10.68 -15.95
CA SER A 182 -13.55 -9.91 -17.14
C SER A 182 -12.48 -9.98 -18.23
N THR A 183 -11.22 -10.07 -17.84
CA THR A 183 -10.08 -9.96 -18.77
C THR A 183 -9.41 -11.28 -19.11
N GLY A 184 -9.45 -12.24 -18.18
CA GLY A 184 -8.71 -13.50 -18.23
C GLY A 184 -7.20 -13.36 -18.03
N VAL A 185 -6.67 -12.18 -17.68
CA VAL A 185 -5.20 -11.96 -17.56
C VAL A 185 -4.66 -12.07 -16.14
N HIS A 186 -5.52 -12.43 -15.18
CA HIS A 186 -5.14 -12.61 -13.78
C HIS A 186 -6.07 -13.60 -13.09
N VAL A 187 -5.52 -14.40 -12.19
CA VAL A 187 -6.27 -15.18 -11.20
C VAL A 187 -5.62 -14.96 -9.84
N SER A 188 -6.38 -15.16 -8.77
CA SER A 188 -5.85 -15.01 -7.42
C SER A 188 -4.88 -16.14 -7.08
N GLY A 189 -3.89 -15.85 -6.23
CA GLY A 189 -3.05 -16.89 -5.62
C GLY A 189 -3.68 -17.52 -4.37
N HIS A 190 -4.88 -17.10 -3.98
CA HIS A 190 -5.57 -17.53 -2.75
C HIS A 190 -6.86 -18.27 -3.07
N ALA A 191 -7.13 -19.33 -2.31
CA ALA A 191 -8.22 -20.28 -2.53
C ALA A 191 -9.61 -19.66 -2.35
N TYR A 192 -10.55 -20.02 -3.23
CA TYR A 192 -11.97 -19.64 -3.11
C TYR A 192 -12.72 -20.67 -2.25
N GLN A 193 -13.99 -20.40 -1.94
CA GLN A 193 -14.79 -21.20 -1.00
C GLN A 193 -14.74 -22.71 -1.22
N GLU A 194 -14.79 -23.18 -2.47
CA GLU A 194 -14.78 -24.63 -2.74
C GLU A 194 -13.43 -25.29 -2.45
N GLU A 195 -12.32 -24.58 -2.70
CA GLU A 195 -10.97 -25.07 -2.39
C GLU A 195 -10.70 -25.02 -0.88
N LEU A 196 -11.21 -24.01 -0.18
CA LEU A 196 -11.16 -23.93 1.29
C LEU A 196 -11.94 -25.09 1.92
N LYS A 197 -13.17 -25.35 1.46
CA LYS A 197 -13.97 -26.52 1.89
C LYS A 197 -13.28 -27.84 1.56
N LEU A 198 -12.65 -27.96 0.39
CA LEU A 198 -11.88 -29.14 0.02
C LEU A 198 -10.70 -29.36 0.99
N MET A 199 -9.94 -28.31 1.31
CA MET A 199 -8.85 -28.40 2.29
C MET A 199 -9.35 -28.91 3.63
N LEU A 200 -10.41 -28.32 4.17
CA LEU A 200 -11.01 -28.73 5.45
C LEU A 200 -11.52 -30.17 5.41
N THR A 201 -12.17 -30.57 4.31
CA THR A 201 -12.69 -31.95 4.11
C THR A 201 -11.57 -32.99 4.03
N LEU A 202 -10.45 -32.64 3.40
CA LEU A 202 -9.27 -33.51 3.31
C LEU A 202 -8.52 -33.62 4.63
N MET A 203 -8.43 -32.53 5.39
CA MET A 203 -7.67 -32.45 6.63
C MET A 203 -8.44 -32.97 7.85
N LYS A 204 -9.77 -32.88 7.86
CA LYS A 204 -10.66 -33.32 8.96
C LYS A 204 -10.16 -32.89 10.34
N PRO A 205 -9.89 -31.59 10.56
CA PRO A 205 -9.27 -31.15 11.80
C PRO A 205 -10.25 -31.23 12.99
N LYS A 206 -9.75 -31.58 14.17
CA LYS A 206 -10.51 -31.48 15.42
C LYS A 206 -10.81 -30.02 15.77
N TYR A 207 -9.83 -29.13 15.60
CA TYR A 207 -9.97 -27.68 15.82
C TYR A 207 -9.61 -26.88 14.57
N PHE A 208 -10.32 -25.77 14.33
CA PHE A 208 -10.06 -24.90 13.19
C PHE A 208 -9.75 -23.47 13.63
N ILE A 209 -8.69 -22.90 13.04
CA ILE A 209 -8.25 -21.53 13.30
C ILE A 209 -8.10 -20.82 11.95
N PRO A 210 -9.08 -20.01 11.51
CA PRO A 210 -8.90 -19.20 10.31
C PRO A 210 -7.78 -18.18 10.53
N ILE A 211 -6.84 -18.11 9.60
CA ILE A 211 -5.71 -17.17 9.60
C ILE A 211 -5.64 -16.41 8.27
N HIS A 212 -4.71 -15.46 8.16
CA HIS A 212 -4.42 -14.72 6.93
C HIS A 212 -5.67 -14.08 6.29
N GLY A 213 -6.26 -13.11 6.99
CA GLY A 213 -7.41 -12.34 6.51
C GLY A 213 -7.87 -11.28 7.50
N GLU A 214 -8.66 -10.32 7.03
CA GLU A 214 -9.39 -9.38 7.89
C GLU A 214 -10.51 -10.11 8.65
N PHE A 215 -11.04 -9.52 9.72
CA PHE A 215 -12.05 -10.17 10.57
C PHE A 215 -13.25 -10.74 9.77
N ARG A 216 -13.75 -10.00 8.77
CA ARG A 216 -14.82 -10.48 7.87
C ARG A 216 -14.45 -11.76 7.13
N MET A 217 -13.21 -11.86 6.65
CA MET A 217 -12.68 -13.02 5.93
C MET A 217 -12.57 -14.22 6.86
N LEU A 218 -12.01 -14.01 8.07
CA LEU A 218 -11.90 -15.05 9.09
C LEU A 218 -13.28 -15.59 9.49
N HIS A 219 -14.25 -14.69 9.63
CA HIS A 219 -15.63 -15.03 9.94
C HIS A 219 -16.31 -15.81 8.81
N HIS A 220 -16.15 -15.39 7.55
CA HIS A 220 -16.67 -16.17 6.43
C HIS A 220 -16.05 -17.57 6.36
N HIS A 221 -14.76 -17.70 6.65
CA HIS A 221 -14.09 -18.99 6.67
C HIS A 221 -14.57 -19.88 7.83
N SER A 222 -14.93 -19.31 8.99
CA SER A 222 -15.56 -20.08 10.08
C SER A 222 -16.91 -20.64 9.64
N LEU A 223 -17.73 -19.86 8.94
CA LEU A 223 -19.01 -20.33 8.42
C LEU A 223 -18.84 -21.46 7.39
N LEU A 224 -17.78 -21.41 6.57
CA LEU A 224 -17.46 -22.52 5.66
C LEU A 224 -17.10 -23.80 6.41
N ALA A 225 -16.30 -23.70 7.48
CA ALA A 225 -15.96 -24.82 8.35
C ALA A 225 -17.19 -25.42 9.05
N GLU A 226 -18.08 -24.57 9.58
CA GLU A 226 -19.36 -25.01 10.16
C GLU A 226 -20.22 -25.75 9.12
N SER A 227 -20.28 -25.24 7.87
CA SER A 227 -21.11 -25.81 6.81
C SER A 227 -20.75 -27.24 6.38
N ILE A 228 -19.53 -27.68 6.69
CA ILE A 228 -19.02 -29.03 6.37
C ILE A 228 -18.86 -29.91 7.61
N GLY A 229 -19.38 -29.48 8.76
CA GLY A 229 -19.52 -30.30 9.96
C GLY A 229 -18.47 -30.11 11.05
N ILE A 230 -17.65 -29.06 11.00
CA ILE A 230 -16.81 -28.68 12.16
C ILE A 230 -17.71 -27.96 13.17
N GLU A 231 -17.77 -28.47 14.40
CA GLU A 231 -18.56 -27.86 15.48
C GLU A 231 -18.08 -26.44 15.78
N LYS A 232 -19.02 -25.53 16.03
CA LYS A 232 -18.74 -24.11 16.24
C LYS A 232 -17.81 -23.88 17.43
N GLU A 233 -17.95 -24.70 18.47
CA GLU A 233 -17.14 -24.67 19.69
C GLU A 233 -15.67 -25.04 19.43
N ASN A 234 -15.38 -25.71 18.31
CA ASN A 234 -14.05 -26.11 17.90
C ASN A 234 -13.40 -25.12 16.92
N ILE A 235 -14.04 -23.97 16.65
CA ILE A 235 -13.53 -22.94 15.74
C ILE A 235 -13.10 -21.70 16.52
N PHE A 236 -11.83 -21.30 16.39
CA PHE A 236 -11.27 -20.16 17.10
C PHE A 236 -10.91 -19.02 16.15
N ILE A 237 -11.72 -17.97 16.10
CA ILE A 237 -11.35 -16.71 15.44
C ILE A 237 -10.48 -15.89 16.40
N VAL A 238 -9.18 -15.84 16.12
CA VAL A 238 -8.19 -15.19 16.98
C VAL A 238 -7.77 -13.82 16.45
N ARG A 239 -7.45 -12.90 17.36
CA ARG A 239 -6.75 -11.64 17.05
C ARG A 239 -5.25 -11.78 17.32
N ASN A 240 -4.45 -10.90 16.74
CA ASN A 240 -3.01 -10.84 17.07
C ASN A 240 -2.83 -10.68 18.59
N GLY A 241 -2.14 -11.63 19.21
CA GLY A 241 -1.91 -11.70 20.65
C GLY A 241 -2.88 -12.60 21.42
N ASP A 242 -4.00 -13.03 20.84
CA ASP A 242 -4.82 -14.10 21.44
C ASP A 242 -4.07 -15.44 21.38
N VAL A 243 -4.27 -16.28 22.40
CA VAL A 243 -3.65 -17.61 22.47
C VAL A 243 -4.71 -18.69 22.57
N VAL A 244 -4.55 -19.74 21.76
CA VAL A 244 -5.28 -21.00 21.87
C VAL A 244 -4.33 -22.04 22.47
N ASP A 245 -4.50 -22.33 23.75
CA ASP A 245 -3.73 -23.36 24.44
C ASP A 245 -4.36 -24.72 24.14
N ILE A 246 -3.57 -25.68 23.65
CA ILE A 246 -4.03 -27.06 23.40
C ILE A 246 -3.26 -28.00 24.30
N SER A 247 -3.96 -28.64 25.24
CA SER A 247 -3.40 -29.58 26.20
C SER A 247 -4.29 -30.79 26.33
N ASN A 248 -3.71 -32.00 26.34
CA ASN A 248 -4.46 -33.27 26.38
C ASN A 248 -5.59 -33.31 25.33
N GLU A 249 -5.29 -32.84 24.12
CA GLU A 249 -6.22 -32.69 23.00
C GLU A 249 -7.43 -31.77 23.22
N VAL A 250 -7.44 -30.95 24.27
CA VAL A 250 -8.48 -29.95 24.53
C VAL A 250 -7.91 -28.56 24.21
N ALA A 251 -8.56 -27.84 23.30
CA ALA A 251 -8.20 -26.47 22.96
C ALA A 251 -9.03 -25.47 23.76
N ILE A 252 -8.36 -24.47 24.34
CA ILE A 252 -8.99 -23.40 25.12
C ILE A 252 -8.34 -22.07 24.74
N GLN A 253 -9.17 -21.07 24.45
CA GLN A 253 -8.72 -19.69 24.25
C GLN A 253 -8.86 -18.89 25.56
N SER A 254 -7.86 -18.97 26.44
CA SER A 254 -7.96 -18.40 27.80
C SER A 254 -7.07 -17.19 28.08
N ARG A 255 -6.04 -16.93 27.25
CA ARG A 255 -5.04 -15.89 27.56
C ARG A 255 -4.62 -15.07 26.35
N ARG A 256 -3.94 -13.96 26.65
CA ARG A 256 -3.32 -13.05 25.68
C ARG A 256 -1.85 -12.86 25.98
N ILE A 257 -1.08 -12.61 24.93
CA ILE A 257 0.31 -12.17 25.00
C ILE A 257 0.43 -10.76 24.39
N GLN A 258 1.50 -10.06 24.73
CA GLN A 258 1.78 -8.75 24.14
C GLN A 258 2.02 -8.91 22.64
N ALA A 259 1.19 -8.24 21.84
CA ALA A 259 1.32 -8.15 20.39
C ALA A 259 1.02 -6.71 19.96
N GLY A 260 1.65 -6.29 18.87
CA GLY A 260 1.49 -4.94 18.35
C GLY A 260 2.30 -4.74 17.07
N ASN A 261 2.12 -3.58 16.46
CA ASN A 261 2.84 -3.20 15.27
C ASN A 261 4.13 -2.47 15.66
N ILE A 262 5.23 -2.78 14.98
CA ILE A 262 6.47 -2.00 15.03
C ILE A 262 6.60 -1.33 13.67
N TYR A 263 6.62 0.00 13.66
CA TYR A 263 6.80 0.78 12.44
C TYR A 263 8.30 0.92 12.12
N VAL A 264 8.62 0.95 10.82
CA VAL A 264 9.99 1.12 10.31
C VAL A 264 9.98 2.31 9.36
N ASP A 265 10.88 3.27 9.58
CA ASP A 265 11.02 4.47 8.75
C ASP A 265 12.50 4.76 8.47
N GLY A 266 12.92 4.56 7.22
CA GLY A 266 14.33 4.62 6.83
C GLY A 266 15.16 3.55 7.54
N LEU A 267 16.12 3.97 8.37
CA LEU A 267 16.95 3.09 9.21
C LEU A 267 16.37 2.90 10.62
N GLY A 268 15.32 3.65 10.98
CA GLY A 268 14.67 3.61 12.28
C GLY A 268 13.74 2.41 12.40
N ILE A 269 13.87 1.66 13.50
CA ILE A 269 13.00 0.53 13.85
C ILE A 269 12.32 0.87 15.18
N GLY A 270 11.00 1.04 15.16
CA GLY A 270 10.19 1.33 16.34
C GLY A 270 10.32 2.75 16.90
N ASP A 271 11.08 3.62 16.23
CA ASP A 271 11.22 5.05 16.54
C ASP A 271 9.98 5.86 16.13
N VAL A 272 9.23 5.37 15.16
CA VAL A 272 7.93 5.93 14.78
C VAL A 272 6.83 5.36 15.67
N GLY A 273 6.43 6.14 16.68
CA GLY A 273 5.26 5.84 17.52
C GLY A 273 3.95 6.45 17.00
N ASN A 274 2.83 6.03 17.60
CA ASN A 274 1.49 6.58 17.29
C ASN A 274 1.42 8.11 17.46
N ALA A 275 2.18 8.68 18.39
CA ALA A 275 2.26 10.13 18.58
C ALA A 275 2.85 10.83 17.34
N LEU A 276 3.95 10.31 16.80
CA LEU A 276 4.58 10.87 15.61
C LEU A 276 3.68 10.75 14.37
N LEU A 277 2.97 9.62 14.23
CA LEU A 277 1.99 9.43 13.16
C LEU A 277 0.82 10.41 13.27
N ARG A 278 0.32 10.66 14.48
CA ARG A 278 -0.72 11.66 14.73
C ARG A 278 -0.25 13.07 14.36
N ASP A 279 0.96 13.43 14.73
CA ASP A 279 1.54 14.73 14.42
C ASP A 279 1.71 14.90 12.90
N ARG A 280 2.26 13.88 12.21
CA ARG A 280 2.35 13.86 10.74
C ARG A 280 0.98 14.01 10.08
N LYS A 281 -0.05 13.31 10.58
CA LYS A 281 -1.42 13.41 10.06
C LYS A 281 -1.95 14.84 10.19
N GLN A 282 -1.87 15.44 11.38
CA GLN A 282 -2.33 16.80 11.60
C GLN A 282 -1.61 17.81 10.69
N LEU A 283 -0.29 17.66 10.53
CA LEU A 283 0.49 18.50 9.62
C LEU A 283 0.07 18.36 8.16
N SER A 284 -0.27 17.14 7.72
CA SER A 284 -0.68 16.87 6.34
C SER A 284 -2.08 17.41 6.00
N GLU A 285 -2.99 17.46 6.97
CA GLU A 285 -4.39 17.89 6.79
C GLU A 285 -4.54 19.41 6.99
N ASP A 286 -3.96 19.93 8.09
CA ASP A 286 -4.21 21.30 8.55
C ASP A 286 -3.00 22.23 8.47
N GLY A 287 -1.81 21.70 8.20
CA GLY A 287 -0.57 22.47 8.20
C GLY A 287 -0.13 22.89 9.60
N MET A 288 0.80 23.85 9.66
CA MET A 288 1.33 24.39 10.91
C MET A 288 1.53 25.90 10.89
N LEU A 289 1.55 26.45 12.10
CA LEU A 289 1.83 27.82 12.40
C LEU A 289 2.81 27.89 13.59
N VAL A 290 3.99 28.43 13.35
CA VAL A 290 5.00 28.70 14.38
C VAL A 290 4.94 30.18 14.73
N ILE A 291 4.86 30.50 16.01
CA ILE A 291 4.90 31.89 16.49
C ILE A 291 6.11 32.06 17.39
N VAL A 292 6.99 32.99 17.04
CA VAL A 292 8.25 33.24 17.75
C VAL A 292 8.17 34.59 18.46
N ILE A 293 8.46 34.60 19.75
CA ILE A 293 8.38 35.78 20.60
C ILE A 293 9.65 35.87 21.44
N THR A 294 10.27 37.03 21.45
CA THR A 294 11.53 37.28 22.16
C THR A 294 11.27 38.19 23.35
N PHE A 295 11.67 37.75 24.54
CA PHE A 295 11.53 38.46 25.79
C PHE A 295 12.88 38.86 26.36
N ASN A 296 12.90 39.99 27.06
CA ASN A 296 14.02 40.45 27.87
C ASN A 296 14.04 39.68 29.18
N LYS A 297 15.21 39.15 29.54
CA LYS A 297 15.40 38.44 30.81
C LYS A 297 15.21 39.29 32.06
N VAL A 298 15.46 40.60 31.96
CA VAL A 298 15.55 41.50 33.13
C VAL A 298 14.19 42.04 33.55
N ASP A 299 13.44 42.60 32.60
CA ASP A 299 12.13 43.20 32.85
C ASP A 299 10.96 42.31 32.37
N GLY A 300 11.26 41.18 31.72
CA GLY A 300 10.26 40.29 31.16
C GLY A 300 9.52 40.88 29.97
N GLU A 301 9.97 42.00 29.38
CA GLU A 301 9.30 42.68 28.27
C GLU A 301 9.51 42.03 26.91
N ILE A 302 8.53 42.17 26.01
CA ILE A 302 8.69 41.67 24.63
C ILE A 302 9.67 42.60 23.92
N ILE A 303 10.85 42.09 23.57
CA ILE A 303 11.87 42.81 22.80
C ILE A 303 11.56 42.75 21.30
N SER A 304 11.10 41.59 20.82
CA SER A 304 10.93 41.34 19.38
C SER A 304 9.89 40.24 19.12
N GLY A 305 9.26 40.29 17.94
CA GLY A 305 8.10 39.48 17.59
C GLY A 305 6.78 40.04 18.17
N PRO A 306 5.66 39.32 18.05
CA PRO A 306 5.53 37.98 17.50
C PRO A 306 5.75 37.91 15.98
N ASP A 307 6.56 36.94 15.56
CA ASP A 307 6.73 36.58 14.15
C ASP A 307 6.07 35.24 13.86
N ILE A 308 5.19 35.21 12.86
CA ILE A 308 4.46 34.00 12.46
C ILE A 308 5.03 33.41 11.19
N ILE A 309 5.35 32.11 11.25
CA ILE A 309 5.78 31.30 10.12
C ILE A 309 4.69 30.24 9.86
N SER A 310 4.07 30.30 8.67
CA SER A 310 3.06 29.33 8.21
C SER A 310 3.66 28.35 7.20
N ARG A 311 3.28 27.08 7.30
CA ARG A 311 3.57 26.01 6.32
C ARG A 311 2.35 25.12 6.12
N GLY A 312 1.88 24.95 4.89
CA GLY A 312 0.72 24.09 4.57
C GLY A 312 -0.64 24.55 5.11
N PHE A 313 -0.67 25.69 5.81
CA PHE A 313 -1.88 26.26 6.39
C PHE A 313 -2.45 27.38 5.51
N VAL A 314 -1.83 28.56 5.48
CA VAL A 314 -2.24 29.69 4.62
C VAL A 314 -1.10 30.17 3.73
N TYR A 315 -1.43 30.61 2.52
CA TYR A 315 -0.47 31.22 1.60
C TYR A 315 -0.19 32.67 2.03
N VAL A 316 1.06 32.94 2.45
CA VAL A 316 1.44 34.18 3.15
C VAL A 316 1.10 35.44 2.34
N ARG A 317 1.22 35.40 1.00
CA ARG A 317 0.96 36.56 0.14
C ARG A 317 -0.50 37.01 0.13
N ASP A 318 -1.44 36.08 0.34
CA ASP A 318 -2.87 36.36 0.27
C ASP A 318 -3.50 36.50 1.67
N SER A 319 -2.68 36.45 2.73
CA SER A 319 -3.15 36.37 4.13
C SER A 319 -2.39 37.30 5.07
N GLU A 320 -1.74 38.36 4.58
CA GLU A 320 -0.97 39.28 5.42
C GLU A 320 -1.80 39.96 6.51
N GLU A 321 -3.04 40.36 6.21
CA GLU A 321 -3.94 40.98 7.20
C GLU A 321 -4.31 39.98 8.30
N PHE A 322 -4.64 38.74 7.90
CA PHE A 322 -4.95 37.66 8.83
C PHE A 322 -3.76 37.33 9.76
N LEU A 323 -2.54 37.29 9.22
CA LEU A 323 -1.32 37.08 10.02
C LEU A 323 -1.05 38.26 10.97
N ARG A 324 -1.32 39.51 10.54
CA ARG A 324 -1.21 40.69 11.40
C ARG A 324 -2.20 40.64 12.56
N GLU A 325 -3.43 40.20 12.34
CA GLU A 325 -4.42 40.02 13.41
C GLU A 325 -4.02 38.93 14.41
N LEU A 326 -3.44 37.82 13.93
CA LEU A 326 -2.88 36.79 14.81
C LEU A 326 -1.74 37.33 15.68
N ASN A 327 -0.85 38.14 15.11
CA ASN A 327 0.23 38.80 15.85
C ASN A 327 -0.33 39.72 16.94
N LYS A 328 -1.31 40.57 16.59
CA LYS A 328 -1.97 41.44 17.57
C LYS A 328 -2.62 40.63 18.69
N LEU A 329 -3.33 39.56 18.35
CA LEU A 329 -4.00 38.69 19.31
C LEU A 329 -3.00 38.02 20.27
N ALA A 330 -1.84 37.59 19.77
CA ALA A 330 -0.78 37.02 20.60
C ALA A 330 -0.23 38.05 21.60
N VAL A 331 0.07 39.28 21.15
CA VAL A 331 0.54 40.38 22.02
C VAL A 331 -0.49 40.70 23.10
N ILE A 332 -1.77 40.83 22.72
CA ILE A 332 -2.87 41.12 23.66
C ILE A 332 -2.97 40.02 24.71
N THR A 333 -2.91 38.75 24.28
CA THR A 333 -3.00 37.60 25.20
C THR A 333 -1.86 37.60 26.21
N ILE A 334 -0.63 37.87 25.76
CA ILE A 334 0.56 37.92 26.63
C ILE A 334 0.48 39.08 27.62
N ASN A 335 0.13 40.28 27.14
CA ASN A 335 0.05 41.46 27.99
C ASN A 335 -1.03 41.33 29.07
N ASN A 336 -2.15 40.65 28.77
CA ASN A 336 -3.18 40.37 29.76
C ASN A 336 -2.67 39.40 30.84
N LEU A 337 -1.98 38.33 30.45
CA LEU A 337 -1.42 37.37 31.41
C LEU A 337 -0.35 37.99 32.31
N LYS A 338 0.47 38.90 31.77
CA LYS A 338 1.43 39.66 32.58
C LYS A 338 0.75 40.55 33.62
N LYS A 339 -0.33 41.23 33.26
CA LYS A 339 -1.11 42.05 34.20
C LYS A 339 -1.71 41.21 35.33
N GLU A 340 -2.00 39.94 35.07
CA GLU A 340 -2.46 38.96 36.05
C GLU A 340 -1.32 38.31 36.86
N ASN A 341 -0.08 38.79 36.73
CA ASN A 341 1.14 38.26 37.37
C ASN A 341 1.44 36.78 37.03
N VAL A 342 1.01 36.31 35.85
CA VAL A 342 1.29 34.96 35.37
C VAL A 342 2.61 34.95 34.61
N ASN A 343 3.69 34.51 35.28
CA ASN A 343 5.05 34.49 34.70
C ASN A 343 5.54 33.09 34.26
N SER A 344 4.66 32.09 34.20
CA SER A 344 5.04 30.75 33.77
C SER A 344 5.03 30.60 32.26
N TRP A 345 6.20 30.36 31.65
CA TRP A 345 6.34 30.14 30.21
C TRP A 345 5.43 29.03 29.67
N GLY A 346 5.17 27.99 30.46
CA GLY A 346 4.24 26.93 30.06
C GLY A 346 2.80 27.42 29.92
N ILE A 347 2.37 28.32 30.82
CA ILE A 347 1.03 28.91 30.79
C ILE A 347 0.94 29.89 29.61
N LEU A 348 1.91 30.78 29.43
CA LEU A 348 1.94 31.71 28.28
C LEU A 348 1.82 30.96 26.94
N LYS A 349 2.62 29.90 26.76
CA LYS A 349 2.57 29.07 25.53
C LYS A 349 1.19 28.44 25.33
N ARG A 350 0.56 27.93 26.39
CA ARG A 350 -0.78 27.31 26.29
C ARG A 350 -1.85 28.34 25.93
N GLU A 351 -1.90 29.46 26.63
CA GLU A 351 -2.94 30.48 26.42
C GLU A 351 -2.83 31.14 25.04
N VAL A 352 -1.61 31.45 24.59
CA VAL A 352 -1.38 31.93 23.22
C VAL A 352 -1.84 30.90 22.20
N ARG A 353 -1.50 29.62 22.38
CA ARG A 353 -1.95 28.54 21.49
C ARG A 353 -3.47 28.47 21.41
N GLU A 354 -4.16 28.55 22.56
CA GLU A 354 -5.61 28.48 22.61
C GLU A 354 -6.30 29.70 21.98
N ALA A 355 -5.82 30.91 22.30
CA ALA A 355 -6.36 32.15 21.74
C ALA A 355 -6.24 32.17 20.21
N LEU A 356 -5.05 31.87 19.69
CA LEU A 356 -4.81 31.76 18.25
C LEU A 356 -5.63 30.63 17.64
N GLY A 357 -5.70 29.46 18.29
CA GLY A 357 -6.47 28.32 17.81
C GLY A 357 -7.97 28.63 17.65
N ARG A 358 -8.58 29.32 18.63
CA ARG A 358 -9.98 29.77 18.57
C ARG A 358 -10.22 30.75 17.42
N TYR A 359 -9.33 31.72 17.25
CA TYR A 359 -9.44 32.70 16.17
C TYR A 359 -9.28 32.05 14.79
N ILE A 360 -8.27 31.18 14.63
CA ILE A 360 -8.01 30.44 13.40
C ILE A 360 -9.21 29.57 13.03
N TYR A 361 -9.75 28.81 13.97
CA TYR A 361 -10.89 27.95 13.69
C TYR A 361 -12.15 28.74 13.34
N THR A 362 -12.39 29.87 14.00
CA THR A 362 -13.55 30.73 13.69
C THR A 362 -13.50 31.26 12.26
N ASN A 363 -12.32 31.72 11.81
CA ASN A 363 -12.15 32.35 10.50
C ASN A 363 -11.91 31.37 9.35
N THR A 364 -11.29 30.21 9.63
CA THR A 364 -10.84 29.28 8.56
C THR A 364 -11.48 27.89 8.64
N LYS A 365 -12.13 27.56 9.76
CA LYS A 365 -12.65 26.21 10.08
C LYS A 365 -11.58 25.10 10.05
N ARG A 366 -10.30 25.46 10.12
CA ARG A 366 -9.15 24.54 10.18
C ARG A 366 -8.48 24.56 11.56
N LYS A 367 -7.71 23.52 11.87
CA LYS A 367 -7.00 23.36 13.16
C LYS A 367 -5.51 23.06 12.96
N PRO A 368 -4.72 24.02 12.43
CA PRO A 368 -3.29 23.82 12.23
C PRO A 368 -2.59 23.51 13.55
N MET A 369 -1.45 22.83 13.45
CA MET A 369 -0.55 22.68 14.59
C MET A 369 0.06 24.04 14.95
N ILE A 370 -0.20 24.55 16.16
CA ILE A 370 0.28 25.87 16.61
C ILE A 370 1.41 25.67 17.63
N LEU A 371 2.61 26.14 17.26
CA LEU A 371 3.84 25.99 18.04
C LEU A 371 4.37 27.36 18.49
N PRO A 372 4.06 27.79 19.72
CA PRO A 372 4.64 28.99 20.31
C PRO A 372 6.05 28.74 20.85
N ILE A 373 7.01 29.49 20.30
CA ILE A 373 8.42 29.51 20.69
C ILE A 373 8.68 30.82 21.42
N ILE A 374 9.23 30.71 22.61
CA ILE A 374 9.61 31.84 23.46
C ILE A 374 11.13 31.80 23.57
N ILE A 375 11.77 32.91 23.22
CA ILE A 375 13.21 33.13 23.33
C ILE A 375 13.43 34.18 24.40
N GLU A 376 14.37 33.95 25.30
CA GLU A 376 14.77 34.91 26.33
C GLU A 376 16.17 35.41 26.00
N VAL A 377 16.37 36.73 25.99
CA VAL A 377 17.63 37.40 25.63
C VAL A 377 18.07 38.32 26.76
#